data_AF-A0ABD6CSY6-F1
#
_entry.id   AF-A0ABD6CSY6-F1
#
_cell.length_a   1.000
_cell.length_b   1.000
_cell.length_c   1.000
_cell.angle_alpha   90.00
_cell.angle_beta   90.00
_cell.angle_gamma   90.00
#
_symmetry.space_group_name_H-M   'P 1'
#
loop_
_entity.id
_entity.type
_entity.pdbx_description
1 polymer ?
#
loop_
_entity_poly.entity_id
_entity_poly.type
_entity_poly.pdbx_seq_one_letter_code
_entity_poly.pdbx_strand_id
1 'polypeptide(L)'
;MPSVDSRFLSAAAVICVLGCIAATVTPLVAGASAAFTGSVVTSGVLGVVFAARNLQLLQARGRVSLPPAVLTTLFGGWFMLAPLLYDVGFLSTAGTQSAGILVATFGTYLIVTGLAGE
;
A
#
# COMPACT_ATOMS: atom_id res chain seq x y z
N MET A 1 -4.40 29.14 2.11
CA MET A 1 -4.45 27.72 2.51
C MET A 1 -3.02 27.30 2.79
N PRO A 2 -2.70 26.75 3.97
CA PRO A 2 -1.35 26.25 4.22
C PRO A 2 -1.08 25.12 3.21
N SER A 3 -0.03 25.27 2.40
CA SER A 3 0.39 24.23 1.46
C SER A 3 0.77 22.98 2.24
N VAL A 4 0.09 21.86 1.99
CA VAL A 4 0.54 20.56 2.52
C VAL A 4 1.99 20.35 2.08
N ASP A 5 2.85 19.97 3.02
CA ASP A 5 4.29 19.86 2.76
C ASP A 5 4.54 18.75 1.71
N SER A 6 4.98 19.15 0.51
CA SER A 6 5.26 18.26 -0.62
C SER A 6 6.20 17.11 -0.25
N ARG A 7 7.07 17.32 0.75
CA ARG A 7 7.96 16.29 1.31
C ARG A 7 7.20 15.19 2.02
N PHE A 8 6.17 15.54 2.79
CA PHE A 8 5.34 14.57 3.49
C PHE A 8 4.51 13.74 2.51
N LEU A 9 3.93 14.35 1.48
CA LEU A 9 3.19 13.62 0.44
C LEU A 9 4.10 12.63 -0.30
N SER A 10 5.32 13.05 -0.61
CA SER A 10 6.32 12.18 -1.22
C SER A 10 6.69 11.02 -0.29
N ALA A 11 6.92 11.30 0.99
CA ALA A 11 7.21 10.27 1.99
C ALA A 11 6.04 9.27 2.15
N ALA A 12 4.79 9.76 2.22
CA ALA A 12 3.60 8.92 2.29
C ALA A 12 3.47 8.00 1.07
N ALA A 13 3.71 8.53 -0.14
CA ALA A 13 3.70 7.75 -1.36
C ALA A 13 4.82 6.70 -1.39
N VAL A 14 6.02 7.03 -0.91
CA VAL A 14 7.13 6.07 -0.74
C VAL A 14 6.77 4.97 0.26
N ILE A 15 6.16 5.32 1.40
CA ILE A 15 5.72 4.33 2.40
C ILE A 15 4.69 3.36 1.80
N CYS A 16 3.80 3.84 0.94
CA CYS A 16 2.87 2.95 0.24
C CYS A 16 3.60 1.95 -0.67
N VAL A 17 4.63 2.39 -1.40
CA VAL A 17 5.47 1.49 -2.22
C VAL A 17 6.16 0.46 -1.33
N LEU A 18 6.82 0.91 -0.27
CA LEU A 18 7.54 0.02 0.65
C LEU A 18 6.60 -0.95 1.36
N GLY A 19 5.40 -0.52 1.73
CA GLY A 19 4.37 -1.36 2.31
C GLY A 19 3.91 -2.45 1.33
N CYS A 20 3.66 -2.12 0.07
CA CYS A 20 3.34 -3.13 -0.95
C CYS A 20 4.49 -4.14 -1.16
N ILE A 21 5.75 -3.68 -1.15
CA ILE A 21 6.93 -4.57 -1.22
C ILE A 21 6.98 -5.48 0.01
N ALA A 22 6.81 -4.93 1.22
CA ALA A 22 6.83 -5.69 2.46
C ALA A 22 5.72 -6.75 2.48
N ALA A 23 4.50 -6.40 2.06
CA ALA A 23 3.39 -7.35 1.91
C ALA A 23 3.75 -8.48 0.93
N THR A 24 4.38 -8.16 -0.21
CA THR A 24 4.79 -9.14 -1.22
C THR A 24 5.82 -10.13 -0.68
N VAL A 25 6.80 -9.66 0.08
CA VAL A 25 7.93 -10.48 0.58
C VAL A 25 7.54 -11.31 1.79
N THR A 26 6.64 -10.81 2.65
CA THR A 26 6.24 -11.47 3.90
C THR A 26 5.84 -12.95 3.73
N PRO A 27 4.88 -13.33 2.86
CA PRO A 27 4.46 -14.73 2.75
C PRO A 27 5.59 -15.67 2.28
N LEU A 28 6.54 -15.14 1.50
CA LEU A 28 7.70 -15.91 1.00
C LEU A 28 8.67 -16.24 2.14
N VAL A 29 8.99 -15.23 2.96
CA VAL A 29 9.89 -15.40 4.11
C VAL A 29 9.23 -16.23 5.21
N ALA A 30 7.92 -16.11 5.37
CA ALA A 30 7.16 -16.86 6.36
C ALA A 30 6.85 -18.32 5.95
N GLY A 31 7.21 -18.74 4.72
CA GLY A 31 6.92 -20.09 4.23
C GLY A 31 5.43 -20.41 4.19
N ALA A 32 4.61 -19.42 3.81
CA ALA A 32 3.15 -19.55 3.84
C ALA A 32 2.62 -20.52 2.76
N SER A 33 1.35 -20.90 2.87
CA SER A 33 0.69 -21.76 1.88
C SER A 33 0.72 -21.14 0.48
N ALA A 34 0.68 -21.98 -0.56
CA ALA A 34 0.70 -21.52 -1.95
C ALA A 34 -0.48 -20.60 -2.28
N ALA A 35 -1.67 -20.87 -1.72
CA ALA A 35 -2.87 -20.06 -1.94
C ALA A 35 -2.73 -18.65 -1.35
N PHE A 36 -2.29 -18.53 -0.09
CA PHE A 36 -2.05 -17.24 0.55
C PHE A 36 -0.92 -16.48 -0.15
N THR A 37 0.18 -17.16 -0.45
CA THR A 37 1.32 -16.59 -1.17
C THR A 37 0.90 -16.05 -2.53
N GLY A 38 0.19 -16.85 -3.34
CA GLY A 38 -0.27 -16.42 -4.66
C GLY A 38 -1.19 -15.21 -4.60
N SER A 39 -2.11 -15.18 -3.62
CA SER A 39 -3.01 -14.04 -3.41
C SER A 39 -2.24 -12.76 -3.05
N VAL A 40 -1.45 -12.81 -1.97
CA VAL A 40 -0.76 -11.64 -1.43
C VAL A 40 0.35 -11.16 -2.36
N VAL A 41 1.11 -12.05 -2.99
CA VAL A 41 2.18 -11.67 -3.93
C VAL A 41 1.60 -10.99 -5.17
N THR A 42 0.55 -11.55 -5.76
CA THR A 42 -0.08 -10.96 -6.95
C THR A 42 -0.64 -9.57 -6.64
N SER A 43 -1.40 -9.45 -5.54
CA SER A 43 -1.91 -8.17 -5.05
C SER A 43 -0.79 -7.19 -4.68
N GLY A 44 0.30 -7.70 -4.08
CA GLY A 44 1.49 -6.96 -3.71
C GLY A 44 2.18 -6.32 -4.90
N VAL A 45 2.45 -7.10 -5.95
CA VAL A 45 3.06 -6.62 -7.20
C VAL A 45 2.19 -5.56 -7.86
N LEU A 46 0.88 -5.79 -7.97
CA LEU A 46 -0.05 -4.78 -8.50
C LEU A 46 -0.06 -3.52 -7.62
N GLY A 47 -0.05 -3.69 -6.30
CA GLY A 47 0.06 -2.60 -5.34
C GLY A 47 1.31 -1.76 -5.55
N VAL A 48 2.47 -2.39 -5.78
CA VAL A 48 3.73 -1.69 -6.10
C VAL A 48 3.58 -0.88 -7.39
N VAL A 49 3.00 -1.45 -8.44
CA VAL A 49 2.80 -0.74 -9.72
C VAL A 49 1.97 0.53 -9.53
N PHE A 50 0.82 0.44 -8.84
CA PHE A 50 -0.02 1.61 -8.61
C PHE A 50 0.60 2.61 -7.64
N ALA A 51 1.24 2.14 -6.56
CA ALA A 51 1.88 3.02 -5.58
C ALA A 51 3.05 3.78 -6.22
N ALA A 52 3.89 3.10 -6.99
CA ALA A 52 5.00 3.71 -7.71
C ALA A 52 4.49 4.68 -8.78
N ARG A 53 3.41 4.35 -9.48
CA ARG A 53 2.78 5.26 -10.44
C ARG A 53 2.23 6.51 -9.75
N ASN A 54 1.63 6.39 -8.56
CA ASN A 54 1.16 7.53 -7.80
C ASN A 54 2.34 8.45 -7.40
N LEU A 55 3.43 7.87 -6.89
CA LEU A 55 4.66 8.59 -6.55
C LEU A 55 5.25 9.32 -7.77
N GLN A 56 5.37 8.65 -8.92
CA GLN A 56 5.86 9.26 -10.16
C GLN A 56 4.98 10.44 -10.60
N LEU A 57 3.66 10.27 -10.56
CA LEU A 57 2.71 11.33 -10.93
C LEU A 57 2.76 12.51 -9.96
N LEU A 58 2.90 12.25 -8.66
CA LEU A 58 3.07 13.28 -7.64
C LEU A 58 4.35 14.09 -7.89
N GLN A 59 5.47 13.42 -8.16
CA GLN A 59 6.74 14.09 -8.48
C GLN A 59 6.66 14.91 -9.77
N ALA A 60 5.98 14.39 -10.80
CA ALA A 60 5.87 15.06 -12.09
C ALA A 60 4.89 16.24 -12.11
N ARG A 61 3.83 16.20 -11.28
CA ARG A 61 2.70 17.15 -11.34
C ARG A 61 2.53 18.00 -10.08
N GLY A 62 3.26 17.69 -9.01
CA GLY A 62 3.13 18.36 -7.71
C GLY A 62 1.81 18.10 -6.97
N ARG A 63 0.98 17.15 -7.44
CA ARG A 63 -0.34 16.84 -6.87
C ARG A 63 -0.64 15.35 -6.89
N VAL A 64 -1.42 14.89 -5.92
CA VAL A 64 -1.81 13.48 -5.80
C VAL A 64 -2.73 13.06 -6.94
N SER A 65 -2.54 11.83 -7.45
CA SER A 65 -3.45 11.23 -8.41
C SER A 65 -4.39 10.25 -7.71
N LEU A 66 -5.70 10.54 -7.73
CA LEU A 66 -6.69 9.72 -7.03
C LEU A 66 -6.78 8.27 -7.51
N PRO A 67 -6.84 7.97 -8.84
CA PRO A 67 -7.00 6.58 -9.28
C PRO A 67 -5.95 5.61 -8.74
N PRO A 68 -4.62 5.87 -8.88
CA PRO A 68 -3.62 4.97 -8.31
C PRO A 68 -3.60 5.00 -6.78
N ALA A 69 -3.89 6.13 -6.12
CA ALA A 69 -3.98 6.19 -4.66
C ALA A 69 -5.10 5.29 -4.11
N VAL A 70 -6.27 5.31 -4.74
CA VAL A 70 -7.42 4.45 -4.39
C VAL A 70 -7.07 2.97 -4.57
N LEU A 71 -6.54 2.59 -5.74
CA LEU A 71 -6.18 1.20 -6.01
C LEU A 71 -5.13 0.68 -5.02
N THR A 72 -4.09 1.47 -4.72
CA THR A 72 -3.09 1.15 -3.69
C THR A 72 -3.73 0.95 -2.31
N THR A 73 -4.64 1.83 -1.90
CA THR A 73 -5.32 1.75 -0.59
C THR A 73 -6.20 0.52 -0.46
N LEU A 74 -6.90 0.11 -1.53
CA LEU A 74 -7.68 -1.12 -1.55
C LEU A 74 -6.81 -2.36 -1.32
N PHE A 75 -5.59 -2.38 -1.87
CA PHE A 75 -4.64 -3.44 -1.56
C PHE A 75 -4.18 -3.42 -0.10
N GLY A 76 -3.99 -2.23 0.49
CA GLY A 76 -3.73 -2.11 1.93
C GLY A 76 -4.80 -2.79 2.79
N GLY A 77 -6.08 -2.53 2.47
CA GLY A 77 -7.20 -3.23 3.11
C GLY A 77 -7.18 -4.74 2.87
N TRP A 78 -6.87 -5.18 1.65
CA TRP A 78 -6.74 -6.61 1.34
C TRP A 78 -5.60 -7.28 2.12
N PHE A 79 -4.44 -6.65 2.27
CA PHE A 79 -3.32 -7.20 3.04
C PHE A 79 -3.67 -7.37 4.53
N MET A 80 -4.55 -6.52 5.07
CA MET A 80 -5.06 -6.68 6.43
C MET A 80 -6.07 -7.83 6.55
N LEU A 81 -6.92 -8.01 5.53
CA LEU A 81 -8.00 -8.98 5.53
C LEU A 81 -7.54 -10.40 5.16
N ALA A 82 -6.63 -10.54 4.20
CA ALA A 82 -6.23 -11.85 3.67
C ALA A 82 -5.75 -12.83 4.76
N PRO A 83 -4.93 -12.45 5.75
CA PRO A 83 -4.50 -13.38 6.80
C PRO A 83 -5.63 -13.96 7.62
N LEU A 84 -6.72 -13.20 7.79
CA LEU A 84 -7.92 -13.64 8.51
C LEU A 84 -8.74 -14.66 7.71
N LEU A 85 -8.72 -14.55 6.37
CA LEU A 85 -9.44 -15.45 5.47
C LEU A 85 -8.70 -16.76 5.23
N TYR A 86 -7.37 -16.70 5.17
CA TYR A 86 -6.52 -17.87 4.90
C TYR A 86 -5.99 -18.56 6.18
N ASP A 87 -6.34 -18.04 7.36
CA ASP A 87 -5.92 -18.53 8.69
C ASP A 87 -4.43 -18.93 8.74
N VAL A 88 -3.56 -17.93 8.61
CA VAL A 88 -2.12 -18.14 8.47
C VAL A 88 -1.37 -17.92 9.78
N GLY A 89 -0.16 -18.48 9.86
CA GLY A 89 0.70 -18.35 11.03
C GLY A 89 1.08 -16.90 11.39
N PHE A 90 1.51 -16.71 12.64
CA PHE A 90 1.80 -15.40 13.25
C PHE A 90 2.63 -14.47 12.36
N LEU A 91 3.74 -14.95 11.79
CA LEU A 91 4.64 -14.08 11.01
C LEU A 91 3.98 -13.57 9.73
N SER A 92 3.25 -14.43 9.03
CA SER A 92 2.47 -14.05 7.85
C SER A 92 1.42 -13.00 8.23
N THR A 93 0.67 -13.23 9.30
CA THR A 93 -0.36 -12.29 9.79
C THR A 93 0.24 -10.95 10.20
N ALA A 94 1.21 -10.95 11.12
CA ALA A 94 1.82 -9.73 11.63
C ALA A 94 2.46 -8.91 10.50
N GLY A 95 3.24 -9.54 9.62
CA GLY A 95 3.94 -8.84 8.54
C GLY A 95 2.97 -8.26 7.50
N THR A 96 2.01 -9.05 7.02
CA THR A 96 1.08 -8.58 5.99
C THR A 96 0.06 -7.59 6.52
N GLN A 97 -0.45 -7.75 7.75
CA GLN A 97 -1.34 -6.76 8.35
C GLN A 97 -0.61 -5.45 8.67
N SER A 98 0.64 -5.50 9.13
CA SER A 98 1.46 -4.30 9.36
C SER A 98 1.78 -3.59 8.03
N ALA A 99 2.10 -4.33 6.98
CA ALA A 99 2.26 -3.74 5.65
C ALA A 99 0.95 -3.12 5.16
N GLY A 100 -0.17 -3.82 5.36
CA GLY A 100 -1.51 -3.35 5.03
C GLY A 100 -1.91 -2.07 5.75
N ILE A 101 -1.64 -1.96 7.06
CA ILE A 101 -2.00 -0.77 7.83
C ILE A 101 -1.22 0.46 7.37
N LEU A 102 0.06 0.29 7.01
CA LEU A 102 0.87 1.36 6.42
C LEU A 102 0.26 1.83 5.09
N VAL A 103 0.01 0.89 4.18
CA VAL A 103 -0.55 1.21 2.85
C VAL A 103 -1.93 1.85 2.98
N ALA A 104 -2.81 1.31 3.83
CA ALA A 104 -4.15 1.84 4.04
C ALA A 104 -4.09 3.26 4.64
N THR A 105 -3.31 3.47 5.69
CA THR A 105 -3.24 4.76 6.39
C THR A 105 -2.68 5.87 5.48
N PHE A 106 -1.51 5.64 4.89
CA PHE A 106 -0.87 6.65 4.04
C PHE A 106 -1.58 6.80 2.69
N GLY A 107 -2.14 5.71 2.15
CA GLY A 107 -2.97 5.75 0.96
C GLY A 107 -4.25 6.56 1.17
N THR A 108 -4.97 6.35 2.28
CA THR A 108 -6.13 7.16 2.66
C THR A 108 -5.76 8.61 2.83
N TYR A 109 -4.63 8.93 3.49
CA TYR A 109 -4.16 10.31 3.59
C TYR A 109 -3.98 10.96 2.21
N LEU A 110 -3.29 10.28 1.28
CA LEU A 110 -3.11 10.76 -0.10
C LEU A 110 -4.45 10.97 -0.82
N ILE A 111 -5.42 10.07 -0.64
CA ILE A 111 -6.77 10.21 -1.22
C ILE A 111 -7.46 11.47 -0.67
N VAL A 112 -7.44 11.67 0.65
CA VAL A 112 -8.07 12.83 1.29
C VAL A 112 -7.43 14.13 0.80
N THR A 113 -6.10 14.21 0.77
CA THR A 113 -5.38 15.37 0.21
C THR A 113 -5.77 15.61 -1.25
N GLY A 114 -5.79 14.56 -2.07
CA GLY A 114 -6.18 14.68 -3.48
C GLY A 114 -7.62 15.13 -3.70
N LEU A 115 -8.55 14.76 -2.81
CA LEU A 115 -9.94 15.22 -2.81
C LEU A 115 -10.10 16.66 -2.30
N ALA A 116 -9.28 17.07 -1.34
CA ALA A 116 -9.24 18.44 -0.82
C ALA A 116 -8.67 19.44 -1.82
N GLY A 117 -8.00 18.97 -2.89
CA GLY A 117 -7.33 19.81 -3.87
C GLY A 117 -6.01 20.40 -3.37
N GLU A 118 -5.43 19.75 -2.37
CA GLU A 118 -4.17 20.13 -1.72
C GLU A 118 -2.93 19.49 -2.38
#